data_AF-A0A847N565-F1
#
_entry.id   AF-A0A847N565-F1
#
_cell.length_a   1.000
_cell.length_b   1.000
_cell.length_c   1.000
_cell.angle_alpha   90.00
_cell.angle_beta   90.00
_cell.angle_gamma   90.00
#
_symmetry.space_group_name_H-M   'P 1'
#
loop_
_entity.id
_entity.type
_entity.pdbx_description
1 polymer ?
#
loop_
_entity_poly.entity_id
_entity_poly.type
_entity_poly.pdbx_seq_one_letter_code
_entity_poly.pdbx_strand_id
1 'polypeptide(L)' 'DKEDVKLIFLLVGPQSSASFHLKILSRLARLLHQKKLREELFASPTSEEFLDRIIDKEQ' A
#
# COMPACT_ATOMS: atom_id res chain seq x y z
N ASP A 1 10.16 -11.55 -12.92
CA ASP A 1 9.01 -11.24 -13.80
C ASP A 1 8.97 -9.76 -14.13
N LYS A 2 8.89 -9.45 -15.44
CA LYS A 2 8.89 -8.09 -16.00
C LYS A 2 7.47 -7.51 -16.03
N GLU A 3 6.82 -7.50 -14.87
CA GLU A 3 5.48 -6.93 -14.73
C GLU A 3 5.57 -5.40 -14.60
N ASP A 4 4.65 -4.69 -15.24
CA ASP A 4 4.58 -3.23 -15.15
C ASP A 4 4.25 -2.78 -13.72
N VAL A 5 4.86 -1.68 -13.28
CA VAL A 5 4.56 -1.09 -11.96
C VAL A 5 3.20 -0.40 -12.03
N LYS A 6 2.23 -0.92 -11.30
CA LYS A 6 0.84 -0.40 -11.27
C LYS A 6 0.46 0.33 -9.98
N LEU A 7 1.27 0.24 -8.91
CA LEU A 7 1.02 0.91 -7.63
C LEU A 7 2.25 1.66 -7.18
N ILE A 8 2.06 2.90 -6.74
CA ILE A 8 3.11 3.76 -6.19
C ILE A 8 2.59 4.32 -4.86
N PHE A 9 3.38 4.18 -3.80
CA PHE A 9 3.11 4.78 -2.49
C PHE A 9 4.15 5.86 -2.21
N LEU A 10 3.68 7.10 -2.01
CA LEU A 10 4.53 8.23 -1.66
C LEU A 10 4.33 8.56 -0.18
N LEU A 11 5.43 8.56 0.59
CA LEU A 11 5.44 9.00 1.98
C LEU A 11 6.21 10.31 2.07
N VAL A 12 5.59 11.35 2.61
CA VAL A 12 6.18 12.67 2.77
C VAL A 12 6.08 13.09 4.23
N GLY A 13 7.21 13.50 4.81
CA GLY A 13 7.28 13.93 6.20
C GLY A 13 8.68 14.44 6.59
N PRO A 14 8.85 15.01 7.80
CA PRO A 14 10.13 15.54 8.27
C PRO A 14 11.24 14.47 8.29
N GLN A 15 12.48 14.88 8.08
CA GLN A 15 13.60 13.93 8.01
C GLN A 15 13.84 13.16 9.32
N SER A 16 13.43 13.73 10.45
CA SER A 16 13.50 13.12 11.78
C SER A 16 12.61 11.88 11.96
N SER A 17 11.72 11.56 11.02
CA SER A 17 10.80 10.41 11.06
C SER A 17 11.20 9.26 10.14
N ALA A 18 12.47 9.14 9.73
CA ALA A 18 12.93 8.09 8.82
C ALA A 18 12.58 6.66 9.30
N SER A 19 12.77 6.36 10.59
CA SER A 19 12.41 5.06 11.18
C SER A 19 10.90 4.79 11.11
N PHE A 20 10.08 5.82 11.26
CA PHE A 20 8.63 5.75 11.13
C PHE A 20 8.20 5.48 9.69
N HIS A 21 8.79 6.16 8.70
CA HIS A 21 8.52 5.90 7.28
C HIS A 21 8.89 4.47 6.89
N LEU A 22 10.05 3.97 7.34
CA LEU A 22 10.46 2.58 7.10
C LEU A 22 9.48 1.57 7.72
N LYS A 23 8.94 1.87 8.91
CA LYS A 23 7.92 1.03 9.54
C LYS A 23 6.64 0.97 8.69
N ILE A 24 6.17 2.11 8.16
CA ILE A 24 4.98 2.15 7.28
C ILE A 24 5.25 1.34 6.00
N LEU A 25 6.36 1.59 5.30
CA LEU A 25 6.73 0.84 4.09
C LEU A 25 6.79 -0.66 4.35
N SER A 26 7.34 -1.07 5.49
CA SER A 26 7.43 -2.49 5.86
C SER A 26 6.07 -3.14 6.13
N ARG A 27 5.06 -2.36 6.55
CA ARG A 27 3.68 -2.84 6.73
C ARG A 27 2.97 -2.91 5.38
N LEU A 28 3.07 -1.86 4.57
CA LEU A 28 2.51 -1.82 3.22
C LEU A 28 3.08 -2.94 2.34
N ALA A 29 4.39 -3.18 2.37
CA ALA A 29 5.03 -4.28 1.62
C ALA A 29 4.47 -5.66 2.02
N ARG A 30 4.19 -5.88 3.31
CA ARG A 30 3.57 -7.13 3.80
C ARG A 30 2.12 -7.27 3.34
N LEU A 31 1.35 -6.19 3.36
CA LEU A 31 -0.02 -6.18 2.84
C LEU A 31 -0.04 -6.50 1.34
N LEU A 32 0.77 -5.79 0.56
CA LEU A 32 0.85 -5.93 -0.89
C LEU A 32 1.44 -7.26 -1.37
N HIS A 33 2.14 -8.00 -0.51
CA HIS A 33 2.59 -9.35 -0.85
C HIS A 33 1.41 -10.31 -1.04
N GLN A 34 0.25 -10.01 -0.45
CA GLN A 34 -0.96 -10.81 -0.58
C GLN A 34 -1.59 -10.59 -1.96
N LYS A 35 -1.58 -11.63 -2.80
CA LYS A 35 -2.11 -11.59 -4.17
C LYS A 35 -3.58 -11.13 -4.21
N LYS A 36 -4.42 -11.68 -3.32
CA LYS A 36 -5.84 -11.32 -3.21
C LYS A 36 -6.05 -9.82 -2.97
N LEU A 37 -5.31 -9.24 -2.02
CA LEU A 37 -5.41 -7.80 -1.75
C LEU A 37 -5.00 -6.98 -2.99
N ARG A 38 -3.91 -7.35 -3.67
CA ARG A 38 -3.50 -6.64 -4.90
C ARG A 38 -4.58 -6.66 -5.97
N GLU A 39 -5.21 -7.80 -6.20
CA GLU A 39 -6.30 -7.94 -7.17
C GLU A 39 -7.50 -7.07 -6.78
N GLU A 40 -7.87 -7.05 -5.49
CA GLU A 40 -8.95 -6.21 -4.97
C GLU A 40 -8.63 -4.71 -5.13
N LEU A 41 -7.38 -4.30 -4.86
CA LEU A 41 -6.94 -2.92 -5.04
C LEU A 41 -6.95 -2.50 -6.53
N PHE A 42 -6.57 -3.40 -7.44
CA PHE A 42 -6.66 -3.13 -8.89
C PHE A 42 -8.09 -3.09 -9.41
N ALA A 43 -9.02 -3.75 -8.73
CA ALA A 43 -10.44 -3.75 -9.07
C ALA A 43 -11.22 -2.58 -8.46
N SER A 44 -10.63 -1.80 -7.54
CA SER A 44 -11.30 -0.67 -6.92
C SER A 44 -11.64 0.42 -7.96
N PRO A 45 -12.93 0.74 -8.15
CA PRO A 45 -13.38 1.74 -9.12
C PRO A 45 -13.17 3.17 -8.62
N THR A 46 -13.05 3.37 -7.31
CA THR A 46 -12.89 4.68 -6.67
C THR A 46 -11.72 4.69 -5.70
N SER A 47 -11.19 5.89 -5.43
CA SER A 47 -10.12 6.08 -4.45
C SER A 47 -10.56 5.75 -3.02
N GLU A 48 -11.86 5.93 -2.72
CA GLU A 48 -12.45 5.59 -1.41
C GLU A 48 -12.45 4.07 -1.20
N GLU A 49 -12.99 3.31 -2.16
CA GLU A 49 -12.95 1.84 -2.09
C GLU A 49 -11.51 1.28 -2.09
N PHE A 50 -10.58 1.95 -2.78
CA PHE A 50 -9.17 1.59 -2.71
C PHE A 50 -8.61 1.76 -1.30
N LEU A 51 -8.94 2.88 -0.64
CA LEU A 51 -8.46 3.18 0.72
C LEU A 51 -9.09 2.25 1.76
N ASP A 52 -10.40 2.03 1.68
CA ASP A 52 -11.14 1.17 2.61
C ASP A 52 -10.56 -0.26 2.64
N ARG A 53 -10.26 -0.83 1.46
CA ARG A 53 -9.62 -2.16 1.36
C ARG A 53 -8.25 -2.24 2.04
N ILE A 54 -7.48 -1.15 2.03
CA ILE A 54 -6.19 -1.11 2.74
C ILE A 54 -6.43 -1.08 4.25
N ILE A 55 -7.35 -0.23 4.70
CA ILE A 55 -7.67 -0.07 6.12
C ILE A 55 -8.23 -1.37 6.69
N ASP A 56 -9.21 -1.98 6.03
CA ASP A 56 -9.84 -3.24 6.44
C ASP A 56 -8.83 -4.38 6.58
N LYS A 57 -7.77 -4.35 5.77
CA LYS A 57 -6.73 -5.39 5.79
C LYS A 57 -5.60 -5.14 6.79
N GLU A 58 -5.45 -3.89 7.24
CA GLU A 58 -4.46 -3.49 8.24
C GLU A 58 -4.89 -3.80 9.67
N GLN A 59 -6.21 -3.88 9.92
CA GLN A 59 -6.82 -4.31 11.19
C GLN A 59 -6.54 -5.79 11.48
#